data_AF-A0A183E9V0-F1
#
_entry.id   AF-A0A183E9V0-F1
#
_cell.length_a   1.000
_cell.length_b   1.000
_cell.length_c   1.000
_cell.angle_alpha   90.00
_cell.angle_beta   90.00
_cell.angle_gamma   90.00
#
_symmetry.space_group_name_H-M   'P 1'
#
loop_
_entity.id
_entity.type
_entity.pdbx_description
1 polymer ?
#
loop_
_entity_poly.entity_id
_entity_poly.type
_entity_poly.pdbx_seq_one_letter_code
_entity_poly.pdbx_strand_id
1 'polypeptide(L)'
;MLFPGSDYKNVSKKMPLESRRDKQLLRGAAGGSSSAAVVMNQIKVVRGARIGKEFIMRLIGQYVDDVKPLLLRVDRADITFFIEDDDIAAAIQAISRRIRDPASNTPITILRTRMSAGFTTILLSEKQLIEECLRKRYLAETHSLDLSEFGLDE
;
A
#
# COMPACT_ATOMS: atom_id res chain seq x y z
N MET A 1 -2.60 47.90 -39.40
CA MET A 1 -3.01 47.26 -38.12
C MET A 1 -2.69 45.78 -38.23
N LEU A 2 -1.72 45.30 -37.46
CA LEU A 2 -1.27 43.90 -37.42
C LEU A 2 -1.86 43.26 -36.15
N PHE A 3 -2.61 42.17 -36.30
CA PHE A 3 -3.12 41.38 -35.18
C PHE A 3 -2.02 40.41 -34.69
N PRO A 4 -1.77 40.29 -33.38
CA PRO A 4 -0.79 39.33 -32.87
C PRO A 4 -1.38 37.92 -32.75
N GLY A 5 -0.56 36.93 -33.05
CA GLY A 5 -0.91 35.52 -33.15
C GLY A 5 -1.28 34.82 -31.84
N SER A 6 -2.11 33.79 -31.99
CA SER A 6 -2.53 32.88 -30.93
C SER A 6 -1.93 31.50 -31.17
N ASP A 7 -0.69 31.29 -30.70
CA ASP A 7 -0.05 29.98 -30.70
C ASP A 7 -0.56 29.17 -29.49
N TYR A 8 -1.69 28.48 -29.66
CA TYR A 8 -2.17 27.51 -28.67
C TYR A 8 -1.29 26.26 -28.72
N LYS A 9 -0.24 26.24 -27.87
CA LYS A 9 0.54 25.02 -27.58
C LYS A 9 -0.40 23.94 -27.02
N ASN A 10 -0.71 22.96 -27.88
CA ASN A 10 -1.45 21.76 -27.54
C ASN A 10 -0.54 20.83 -26.72
N VAL A 11 -0.43 21.08 -25.41
CA VAL A 11 0.29 20.21 -24.47
C VAL A 11 -0.57 18.98 -24.20
N SER A 12 -0.43 17.97 -25.06
CA SER A 12 -1.00 16.65 -24.83
C SER A 12 -0.34 16.04 -23.58
N LYS A 13 -1.03 16.13 -22.44
CA LYS A 13 -0.60 15.52 -21.17
C LYS A 13 -0.56 14.00 -21.36
N LYS A 14 0.60 13.46 -21.73
CA LYS A 14 0.84 12.00 -21.73
C LYS A 14 0.69 11.52 -20.28
N MET A 15 -0.45 10.89 -19.95
CA MET A 15 -0.60 10.20 -18.68
C MET A 15 0.51 9.15 -18.54
N PRO A 16 1.26 9.12 -17.43
CA PRO A 16 2.27 8.10 -17.17
C PRO A 16 1.68 6.70 -17.29
N LEU A 17 2.42 5.77 -17.89
CA LEU A 17 2.00 4.38 -18.11
C LEU A 17 1.67 3.66 -16.80
N GLU A 18 2.34 4.02 -15.71
CA GLU A 18 2.08 3.51 -14.35
C GLU A 18 0.68 3.87 -13.86
N SER A 19 0.25 5.12 -14.06
CA SER A 19 -1.11 5.55 -13.71
C SER A 19 -2.20 4.81 -14.50
N ARG A 20 -1.88 4.28 -15.69
CA ARG A 20 -2.82 3.44 -16.47
C ARG A 20 -2.94 2.02 -15.90
N ARG A 21 -1.83 1.43 -15.45
CA ARG A 21 -1.81 0.10 -14.82
C ARG A 21 -2.53 0.10 -13.47
N ASP A 22 -2.30 1.13 -12.65
CA ASP A 22 -2.99 1.26 -11.36
C ASP A 22 -4.51 1.37 -11.55
N LYS A 23 -4.95 2.17 -12.53
CA LYS A 23 -6.38 2.28 -12.90
C LYS A 23 -6.97 0.93 -13.34
N GLN A 24 -6.19 0.08 -14.00
CA GLN A 24 -6.63 -1.25 -14.41
C GLN A 24 -6.72 -2.20 -13.22
N LEU A 25 -5.75 -2.16 -12.29
CA LEU A 25 -5.78 -2.93 -11.05
C LEU A 25 -6.97 -2.54 -10.16
N LEU A 26 -7.24 -1.24 -10.04
CA LEU A 26 -8.39 -0.70 -9.32
C LEU A 26 -9.71 -1.21 -9.91
N ARG A 27 -9.86 -1.24 -11.24
CA ARG A 27 -11.07 -1.77 -11.91
C ARG A 27 -11.27 -3.27 -11.69
N GLY A 28 -10.19 -4.05 -11.59
CA GLY A 28 -10.26 -5.49 -11.33
C GLY A 28 -10.57 -5.82 -9.87
N ALA A 29 -10.20 -4.95 -8.93
CA ALA A 29 -10.45 -5.11 -7.50
C ALA A 29 -11.81 -4.55 -7.05
N ALA A 30 -12.33 -3.53 -7.75
CA ALA A 30 -13.58 -2.88 -7.42
C ALA A 30 -14.80 -3.61 -8.01
N GLY A 31 -15.18 -4.72 -7.39
CA GLY A 31 -16.55 -5.21 -7.50
C GLY A 31 -17.49 -4.27 -6.74
N GLY A 32 -18.17 -3.37 -7.44
CA GLY A 32 -19.44 -2.73 -7.03
C GLY A 32 -19.47 -1.74 -5.85
N SER A 33 -18.51 -1.73 -4.93
CA SER A 33 -18.58 -0.89 -3.72
C SER A 33 -17.85 0.45 -3.86
N SER A 34 -18.41 1.49 -3.22
CA SER A 34 -17.91 2.87 -3.11
C SER A 34 -16.52 3.00 -2.45
N SER A 35 -16.01 1.93 -1.84
CA SER A 35 -14.73 1.94 -1.15
C SER A 35 -13.57 1.78 -2.13
N ALA A 36 -12.63 2.74 -2.10
CA ALA A 36 -11.47 2.71 -2.99
C ALA A 36 -10.50 1.62 -2.53
N ALA A 37 -10.35 0.57 -3.36
CA ALA A 37 -9.30 -0.44 -3.16
C ALA A 37 -7.93 0.23 -3.13
N VAL A 38 -7.09 -0.12 -2.16
CA VAL A 38 -5.76 0.50 -2.02
C VAL A 38 -4.76 -0.26 -2.88
N VAL A 39 -4.07 0.45 -3.79
CA VAL A 39 -2.95 -0.10 -4.58
C VAL A 39 -1.63 0.35 -3.95
N MET A 40 -0.78 -0.61 -3.61
CA MET A 40 0.50 -0.37 -2.93
C MET A 40 1.62 -1.19 -3.58
N ASN A 41 2.86 -0.95 -3.14
CA ASN A 41 4.00 -1.77 -3.52
C ASN A 41 4.07 -3.00 -2.63
N GLN A 42 3.72 -4.16 -3.17
CA GLN A 42 4.07 -5.42 -2.52
C GLN A 42 5.56 -5.68 -2.71
N ILE A 43 6.24 -5.87 -1.59
CA ILE A 43 7.60 -6.39 -1.53
C ILE A 43 7.53 -7.88 -1.23
N LYS A 44 8.21 -8.67 -2.05
CA LYS A 44 8.33 -10.12 -1.89
C LYS A 44 9.80 -10.52 -1.78
N VAL A 45 10.17 -11.07 -0.63
CA VAL A 45 11.50 -11.65 -0.41
C VAL A 45 11.42 -13.14 -0.69
N VAL A 46 11.99 -13.54 -1.83
CA VAL A 46 11.91 -14.91 -2.34
C VAL A 46 12.72 -15.84 -1.44
N ARG A 47 12.12 -16.96 -1.01
CA ARG A 47 12.70 -17.90 -0.02
C ARG A 47 13.02 -17.24 1.33
N GLY A 48 12.47 -16.06 1.60
CA GLY A 48 12.74 -15.29 2.82
C GLY A 48 12.35 -16.01 4.10
N ALA A 49 11.36 -16.91 4.06
CA ALA A 49 10.90 -17.64 5.25
C ALA A 49 12.02 -18.47 5.91
N ARG A 50 12.92 -19.05 5.10
CA ARG A 50 14.07 -19.82 5.60
C ARG A 50 15.16 -18.96 6.24
N ILE A 51 15.31 -17.73 5.76
CA ILE A 51 16.30 -16.77 6.25
C ILE A 51 15.82 -16.15 7.57
N GLY A 52 14.50 -15.93 7.67
CA GLY A 52 13.85 -15.43 8.86
C GLY A 52 13.53 -13.93 8.77
N LYS A 53 12.32 -13.60 9.18
CA LYS A 53 11.76 -12.24 9.16
C LYS A 53 12.67 -11.22 9.84
N GLU A 54 13.08 -11.50 11.07
CA GLU A 54 13.82 -10.52 11.88
C GLU A 54 15.19 -10.17 11.25
N PHE A 55 15.84 -11.16 10.63
CA PHE A 55 17.08 -10.92 9.87
C PHE A 55 16.81 -10.05 8.64
N ILE A 56 15.81 -10.39 7.83
CA ILE A 56 15.46 -9.65 6.62
C ILE A 56 15.08 -8.20 6.95
N MET A 57 14.26 -7.97 7.97
CA MET A 57 13.84 -6.63 8.36
C MET A 57 15.01 -5.80 8.88
N ARG A 58 15.88 -6.39 9.71
CA ARG A 58 17.10 -5.73 10.17
C ARG A 58 18.04 -5.39 9.02
N LEU A 59 18.21 -6.32 8.09
CA LEU A 59 19.07 -6.15 6.93
C LEU A 59 18.55 -5.02 6.03
N ILE A 60 17.24 -4.97 5.76
CA ILE A 60 16.64 -3.86 5.02
C ILE A 60 16.90 -2.53 5.72
N GLY A 61 16.68 -2.46 7.04
CA GLY A 61 16.90 -1.25 7.85
C GLY A 61 18.36 -0.79 7.94
N GLN A 62 19.34 -1.58 7.49
CA GLN A 62 20.74 -1.14 7.37
C GLN A 62 21.01 -0.33 6.09
N TYR A 63 20.15 -0.45 5.08
CA TYR A 63 20.35 0.18 3.77
C TYR A 63 19.26 1.20 3.41
N VAL A 64 18.09 1.10 4.03
CA VAL A 64 16.93 1.93 3.73
C VAL A 64 16.36 2.43 5.05
N ASP A 65 16.33 3.74 5.21
CA ASP A 65 15.78 4.40 6.39
C ASP A 65 14.24 4.46 6.32
N ASP A 66 13.60 4.66 7.48
CA ASP A 66 12.15 4.89 7.62
C ASP A 66 11.22 3.85 6.97
N VAL A 67 11.68 2.60 6.89
CA VAL A 67 10.87 1.49 6.37
C VAL A 67 9.70 1.16 7.30
N LYS A 68 8.48 1.37 6.80
CA LYS A 68 7.22 1.08 7.50
C LYS A 68 6.46 -0.05 6.79
N PRO A 69 6.76 -1.32 7.11
CA PRO A 69 6.12 -2.46 6.46
C PRO A 69 4.66 -2.60 6.92
N LEU A 70 3.75 -2.77 5.96
CA LEU A 70 2.34 -3.04 6.22
C LEU A 70 2.00 -4.49 5.89
N LEU A 71 1.13 -5.09 6.70
CA LEU A 71 0.63 -6.46 6.51
C LEU A 71 1.75 -7.48 6.26
N LEU A 72 2.82 -7.41 7.06
CA LEU A 72 3.91 -8.35 6.95
C LEU A 72 3.43 -9.77 7.21
N ARG A 73 3.69 -10.66 6.25
CA ARG A 73 3.36 -12.08 6.29
C ARG A 73 4.57 -12.93 5.95
N VAL A 74 4.65 -14.07 6.60
CA VAL A 74 5.61 -15.13 6.28
C VAL A 74 4.80 -16.30 5.76
N ASP A 75 4.88 -16.54 4.46
CA ASP A 75 4.31 -17.72 3.83
C ASP A 75 5.30 -18.89 3.89
N ARG A 76 4.92 -20.06 3.35
CA ARG A 76 5.76 -21.27 3.41
C ARG A 76 7.16 -21.10 2.81
N ALA A 77 7.31 -20.24 1.81
CA ALA A 77 8.57 -19.98 1.14
C ALA A 77 9.01 -18.52 1.33
N ASP A 78 8.09 -17.58 1.20
CA ASP A 78 8.41 -16.18 0.97
C ASP A 78 8.00 -15.30 2.16
N ILE A 79 8.62 -14.13 2.26
CA ILE A 79 8.14 -13.06 3.13
C ILE A 79 7.53 -12.01 2.23
N THR A 80 6.32 -11.57 2.55
CA THR A 80 5.62 -10.51 1.81
C THR A 80 5.19 -9.41 2.76
N PHE A 81 5.24 -8.17 2.29
CA PHE A 81 4.71 -7.00 3.00
C PHE A 81 4.45 -5.89 1.97
N PHE A 82 3.77 -4.84 2.39
CA PHE A 82 3.50 -3.67 1.56
C PHE A 82 4.26 -2.45 2.04
N ILE A 83 4.64 -1.60 1.09
CA ILE A 83 5.21 -0.27 1.31
C ILE A 83 4.38 0.73 0.51
N GLU A 84 3.99 1.81 1.18
CA GLU A 84 3.20 2.88 0.58
C GLU A 84 4.04 3.71 -0.38
N ASP A 85 5.19 4.16 0.10
CA ASP A 85 6.11 5.04 -0.62
C ASP A 85 6.85 4.30 -1.76
N ASP A 86 6.74 4.84 -2.98
CA ASP A 86 7.34 4.25 -4.17
C ASP A 86 8.87 4.31 -4.16
N ASP A 87 9.47 5.36 -3.58
CA ASP A 87 10.92 5.55 -3.53
C ASP A 87 11.54 4.58 -2.51
N ILE A 88 10.91 4.42 -1.34
CA ILE A 88 11.30 3.42 -0.34
C ILE A 88 11.18 2.01 -0.95
N ALA A 89 10.08 1.70 -1.63
CA ALA A 89 9.89 0.40 -2.27
C ALA A 89 10.95 0.11 -3.36
N ALA A 90 11.29 1.12 -4.17
CA ALA A 90 12.34 1.02 -5.18
C ALA A 90 13.72 0.81 -4.55
N ALA A 91 14.04 1.53 -3.46
CA ALA A 91 15.27 1.36 -2.70
C ALA A 91 15.39 -0.07 -2.14
N ILE A 92 14.32 -0.59 -1.53
CA ILE A 92 14.28 -1.96 -1.01
C ILE A 92 14.49 -3.00 -2.12
N GLN A 93 13.94 -2.80 -3.32
CA GLN A 93 14.22 -3.69 -4.44
C GLN A 93 15.69 -3.62 -4.88
N ALA A 94 16.27 -2.42 -4.91
CA ALA A 94 17.64 -2.20 -5.37
C ALA A 94 18.69 -2.86 -4.47
N ILE A 95 18.43 -2.98 -3.16
CA ILE A 95 19.38 -3.61 -2.23
C ILE A 95 19.55 -5.11 -2.50
N SER A 96 18.62 -5.79 -3.20
CA SER A 96 18.73 -7.20 -3.58
C SER A 96 20.07 -7.54 -4.27
N ARG A 97 20.66 -6.56 -4.97
CA ARG A 97 21.97 -6.70 -5.64
C ARG A 97 23.16 -6.72 -4.67
N ARG A 98 22.97 -6.30 -3.42
CA ARG A 98 24.01 -6.08 -2.40
C ARG A 98 23.97 -7.09 -1.26
N ILE A 99 22.89 -7.86 -1.14
CA ILE A 99 22.64 -8.73 0.01
C ILE A 99 22.72 -10.21 -0.34
N ARG A 100 23.25 -10.99 0.60
CA ARG A 100 23.40 -12.44 0.49
C ARG A 100 22.90 -13.13 1.74
N ASP A 101 22.37 -14.32 1.58
CA ASP A 101 22.03 -15.20 2.69
C ASP A 101 23.32 -15.62 3.40
N PRO A 102 23.51 -15.33 4.70
CA PRO A 102 24.73 -15.69 5.41
C PRO A 102 24.97 -17.20 5.49
N ALA A 103 23.92 -18.02 5.44
CA ALA A 103 24.05 -19.47 5.55
C ALA A 103 24.49 -20.12 4.23
N SER A 104 23.92 -19.69 3.11
CA SER A 104 24.17 -20.29 1.80
C SER A 104 25.09 -19.47 0.88
N ASN A 105 25.42 -18.23 1.26
CA ASN A 105 26.09 -17.24 0.44
C ASN A 105 25.40 -16.93 -0.91
N THR A 106 24.12 -17.31 -1.05
CA THR A 106 23.34 -17.05 -2.26
C THR A 106 22.69 -15.66 -2.23
N PRO A 107 22.48 -15.00 -3.40
CA PRO A 107 21.83 -13.71 -3.44
C PRO A 107 20.39 -13.77 -2.90
N ILE A 108 20.02 -12.81 -2.05
CA ILE A 108 18.64 -12.65 -1.59
C ILE A 108 17.87 -11.87 -2.65
N THR A 109 16.86 -12.50 -3.24
CA THR A 109 16.04 -11.88 -4.29
C THR A 109 14.85 -11.15 -3.68
N ILE A 110 14.75 -9.85 -3.95
CA ILE A 110 13.60 -9.01 -3.55
C ILE A 110 12.88 -8.53 -4.80
N LEU A 111 11.58 -8.79 -4.87
CA LEU A 111 10.70 -8.37 -5.96
C LEU A 111 9.76 -7.27 -5.47
N ARG A 112 9.49 -6.30 -6.33
CA ARG A 112 8.48 -5.24 -6.14
C ARG A 112 7.38 -5.41 -7.17
N THR A 113 6.14 -5.42 -6.72
CA THR A 113 4.95 -5.50 -7.59
C THR A 113 3.89 -4.51 -7.11
N ARG A 114 3.36 -3.67 -8.00
CA ARG A 114 2.18 -2.83 -7.71
C ARG A 114 0.93 -3.71 -7.74
N MET A 115 0.18 -3.78 -6.64
CA MET A 115 -1.05 -4.56 -6.58
C MET A 115 -2.01 -4.05 -5.50
N SER A 116 -3.26 -4.51 -5.56
CA SER A 116 -4.22 -4.23 -4.49
C SER A 116 -3.78 -4.88 -3.18
N ALA A 117 -3.81 -4.10 -2.10
CA ALA A 117 -3.39 -4.56 -0.78
C ALA A 117 -4.46 -5.42 -0.05
N GLY A 118 -5.62 -5.62 -0.67
CA GLY A 118 -6.70 -6.45 -0.12
C GLY A 118 -7.49 -5.78 1.00
N PHE A 119 -7.32 -4.48 1.20
CA PHE A 119 -8.14 -3.63 2.06
C PHE A 119 -8.56 -2.37 1.32
N THR A 120 -9.56 -1.69 1.87
CA THR A 120 -10.16 -0.49 1.32
C THR A 120 -10.02 0.67 2.29
N THR A 121 -9.92 1.89 1.77
CA THR A 121 -10.05 3.09 2.61
C THR A 121 -11.52 3.38 2.90
N ILE A 122 -11.79 3.93 4.08
CA ILE A 122 -13.08 4.50 4.45
C ILE A 122 -13.16 5.90 3.83
N LEU A 123 -14.22 6.19 3.06
CA LEU A 123 -14.47 7.51 2.50
C LEU A 123 -14.83 8.53 3.59
N LEU A 124 -14.67 9.82 3.29
CA LEU A 124 -15.03 10.88 4.25
C LEU A 124 -16.52 10.82 4.66
N SER A 125 -17.41 10.52 3.73
CA SER A 125 -18.84 10.36 4.00
C SER A 125 -19.12 9.16 4.91
N GLU A 126 -18.45 8.03 4.67
CA GLU A 126 -18.56 6.84 5.50
C GLU A 126 -18.01 7.11 6.91
N LYS A 127 -16.92 7.87 7.02
CA LYS A 127 -16.39 8.31 8.30
C LYS A 127 -17.39 9.17 9.08
N GLN A 128 -18.10 10.08 8.42
CA GLN A 128 -19.13 10.91 9.05
C GLN A 128 -20.30 10.07 9.59
N LEU A 129 -20.74 9.07 8.82
CA LEU A 129 -21.76 8.12 9.27
C LEU A 129 -21.29 7.33 10.50
N ILE A 130 -20.07 6.79 10.44
CA ILE A 130 -19.45 6.12 11.58
C ILE A 130 -19.43 7.04 12.81
N GLU A 131 -18.98 8.28 12.67
CA GLU A 131 -18.97 9.26 13.76
C GLU A 131 -20.37 9.50 14.35
N GLU A 132 -21.41 9.55 13.52
CA GLU A 132 -22.79 9.72 13.98
C GLU A 132 -23.28 8.51 14.77
N CYS A 133 -23.06 7.29 14.28
CA CYS A 133 -23.43 6.06 14.98
C CYS A 133 -22.69 5.94 16.32
N LEU A 134 -21.40 6.29 16.36
CA LEU A 134 -20.62 6.30 17.59
C LEU A 134 -21.17 7.33 18.60
N ARG A 135 -21.65 8.50 18.16
CA ARG A 135 -22.31 9.46 19.06
C ARG A 135 -23.60 8.92 19.65
N LYS A 136 -24.42 8.23 18.85
CA LYS A 136 -25.69 7.60 19.31
C LYS A 136 -25.45 6.52 20.37
N ARG A 137 -24.35 5.78 20.23
CA ARG A 137 -23.94 4.67 21.11
C ARG A 137 -23.10 5.10 22.32
N TYR A 138 -22.85 6.39 22.46
CA TYR A 138 -22.09 6.93 23.59
C TYR A 138 -22.98 7.12 24.81
N LEU A 139 -22.61 6.47 25.90
CA LEU A 139 -23.26 6.57 27.20
C LEU A 139 -22.48 7.58 28.05
N ALA A 140 -23.00 8.79 28.18
CA ALA A 140 -22.31 9.89 28.87
C ALA A 140 -22.12 9.64 30.38
N GLU A 141 -23.05 8.93 31.02
CA GLU A 141 -23.05 8.67 32.46
C GLU A 141 -21.86 7.79 32.89
N THR A 142 -21.52 6.82 32.04
CA THR A 142 -20.43 5.86 32.27
C THR A 142 -19.20 6.17 31.41
N HIS A 143 -19.28 7.20 30.57
CA HIS A 143 -18.31 7.51 29.52
C HIS A 143 -17.93 6.29 28.66
N SER A 144 -18.90 5.39 28.41
CA SER A 144 -18.67 4.15 27.66
C SER A 144 -19.27 4.22 26.26
N LEU A 145 -18.71 3.44 25.34
CA LEU A 145 -19.17 3.34 23.96
C LEU A 145 -19.60 1.90 23.68
N ASP A 146 -20.87 1.69 23.34
CA ASP A 146 -21.37 0.35 23.01
C ASP A 146 -21.19 0.03 21.52
N LEU A 147 -20.27 -0.87 21.21
CA LEU A 147 -20.00 -1.31 19.83
C LEU A 147 -20.63 -2.67 19.50
N SER A 148 -21.55 -3.16 20.33
CA SER A 148 -22.24 -4.43 20.12
C SER A 148 -23.04 -4.38 18.81
N GLU A 149 -22.83 -5.36 17.93
CA GLU A 149 -23.52 -5.45 16.63
C GLU A 149 -23.39 -4.19 15.75
N PHE A 150 -22.30 -3.42 15.89
CA PHE A 150 -22.09 -2.16 15.16
C PHE A 150 -22.19 -2.30 13.62
N GLY A 151 -21.92 -3.48 13.08
CA GLY A 151 -22.07 -3.76 11.65
C GLY A 151 -23.51 -3.75 11.13
N LEU A 152 -24.51 -3.63 12.01
CA LEU A 152 -25.94 -3.53 11.68
C LEU A 152 -26.47 -2.08 11.74
N ASP A 153 -25.64 -1.11 12.13
CA ASP A 153 -26.07 0.29 12.21
C ASP A 153 -26.26 0.93 10.83
N GLU A 154 -27.29 1.78 10.72
CA GLU A 154 -27.64 2.59 9.55
C GLU A 154 -27.29 4.08 9.73
#